data_AF-B0MYA7-F1
#
_entry.id   AF-B0MYA7-F1
#
_cell.length_a   1.000
_cell.length_b   1.000
_cell.length_c   1.000
_cell.angle_alpha   90.00
_cell.angle_beta   90.00
_cell.angle_gamma   90.00
#
_symmetry.space_group_name_H-M   'P 1'
#
loop_
_entity.id
_entity.type
_entity.pdbx_description
1 polymer ?
#
loop_
_entity_poly.entity_id
_entity_poly.type
_entity_poly.pdbx_seq_one_letter_code
_entity_poly.pdbx_strand_id
1 'polypeptide(L)'
;MKRLVFTLFTVFAATALCSAQNPNETRVVKDAAGRVKYTVHKTGNREIIKDSKGRITGTTRETKERKYYYNSNGSSAGTETKWEPASRQRKSHHTASPESNDRK
;
A
#
# COMPACT_ATOMS: atom_id res chain seq x y z
N MET A 1 -20.80 22.15 -31.75
CA MET A 1 -20.78 20.67 -31.70
C MET A 1 -20.95 20.22 -30.25
N LYS A 2 -21.80 19.21 -30.03
CA LYS A 2 -22.45 18.85 -28.75
C LYS A 2 -21.48 18.27 -27.71
N ARG A 3 -21.67 18.69 -26.46
CA ARG A 3 -21.08 18.16 -25.22
C ARG A 3 -21.84 16.89 -24.80
N LEU A 4 -21.18 15.75 -24.74
CA LEU A 4 -21.63 14.46 -24.20
C LEU A 4 -20.35 13.60 -24.24
N VAL A 5 -19.74 13.05 -23.19
CA VAL A 5 -20.25 12.18 -22.12
C VAL A 5 -19.15 12.17 -21.05
N PHE A 6 -19.22 13.07 -20.05
CA PHE A 6 -18.39 12.99 -18.83
C PHE A 6 -19.13 12.14 -17.79
N THR A 7 -19.54 10.94 -18.20
CA THR A 7 -20.28 10.01 -17.36
C THR A 7 -19.29 9.08 -16.68
N LEU A 8 -18.58 9.60 -15.68
CA LEU A 8 -17.92 8.76 -14.68
C LEU A 8 -18.47 9.11 -13.29
N PHE A 9 -19.75 8.78 -13.14
CA PHE A 9 -20.44 8.39 -11.92
C PHE A 9 -20.04 9.11 -10.61
N THR A 10 -20.74 10.21 -10.36
CA THR A 10 -21.03 10.76 -9.02
C THR A 10 -21.95 9.82 -8.21
N VAL A 11 -21.45 8.64 -7.83
CA VAL A 11 -22.11 7.74 -6.85
C VAL A 11 -20.96 6.97 -6.17
N PHE A 12 -20.47 7.32 -4.98
CA PHE A 12 -21.17 7.15 -3.71
C PHE A 12 -20.32 7.81 -2.60
N ALA A 13 -20.52 9.11 -2.36
CA ALA A 13 -20.05 9.75 -1.14
C ALA A 13 -21.07 9.45 -0.03
N ALA A 14 -20.83 8.41 0.79
CA ALA A 14 -21.35 8.29 2.15
C ALA A 14 -20.90 6.97 2.81
N THR A 15 -19.74 6.98 3.47
CA THR A 15 -19.56 6.37 4.80
C THR A 15 -18.43 7.12 5.51
N ALA A 16 -18.72 8.33 5.97
CA ALA A 16 -17.96 8.91 7.07
C ALA A 16 -18.54 8.30 8.36
N LEU A 17 -17.91 7.26 8.90
CA LEU A 17 -18.14 6.88 10.30
C LEU A 17 -16.90 6.17 10.83
N CYS A 18 -16.07 6.96 11.52
CA CYS A 18 -15.10 6.52 12.51
C CYS A 18 -14.46 5.14 12.21
N SER A 19 -13.43 5.11 11.35
CA SER A 19 -12.42 4.06 11.43
C SER A 19 -11.64 4.28 12.73
N ALA A 20 -12.29 3.94 13.84
CA ALA A 20 -11.61 3.33 14.96
C ALA A 20 -10.55 2.43 14.32
N GLN A 21 -9.29 2.65 14.70
CA GLN A 21 -8.14 1.88 14.28
C GLN A 21 -8.35 0.44 14.76
N ASN A 22 -9.26 -0.28 14.14
CA ASN A 22 -9.41 -1.69 14.30
C ASN A 22 -8.23 -2.25 13.51
N PRO A 23 -7.18 -2.75 14.19
CA PRO A 23 -6.08 -3.39 13.50
C PRO A 23 -6.58 -4.60 12.69
N ASN A 24 -7.81 -5.03 12.94
CA ASN A 24 -8.44 -6.18 12.33
C ASN A 24 -9.60 -5.73 11.45
N GLU A 25 -9.51 -5.96 10.15
CA GLU A 25 -10.50 -5.54 9.16
C GLU A 25 -10.63 -6.63 8.09
N THR A 26 -11.85 -6.95 7.65
CA THR A 26 -12.07 -7.86 6.52
C THR A 26 -12.64 -7.10 5.34
N ARG A 27 -11.96 -7.18 4.20
CA ARG A 27 -12.39 -6.58 2.93
C ARG A 27 -12.73 -7.69 1.94
N VAL A 28 -13.88 -7.59 1.29
CA VAL A 28 -14.31 -8.53 0.26
C VAL A 28 -14.18 -7.87 -1.09
N VAL A 29 -13.35 -8.42 -1.97
CA VAL A 29 -13.21 -7.93 -3.34
C VAL A 29 -14.03 -8.81 -4.27
N LYS A 30 -14.90 -8.15 -5.04
CA LYS A 30 -15.81 -8.79 -5.99
C LYS A 30 -15.38 -8.55 -7.43
N ASP A 31 -15.76 -9.46 -8.32
CA ASP A 31 -15.61 -9.30 -9.77
C ASP A 31 -16.68 -8.36 -10.37
N ALA A 32 -16.61 -8.11 -11.67
CA ALA A 32 -17.58 -7.25 -12.38
C ALA A 32 -19.03 -7.79 -12.34
N ALA A 33 -19.20 -9.09 -12.07
CA ALA A 33 -20.51 -9.73 -11.91
C ALA A 33 -20.98 -9.73 -10.44
N GLY A 34 -20.24 -9.11 -9.52
CA GLY A 34 -20.58 -9.01 -8.10
C GLY A 34 -20.27 -10.26 -7.27
N ARG A 35 -19.60 -11.27 -7.84
CA ARG A 35 -19.19 -12.48 -7.12
C ARG A 35 -17.88 -12.23 -6.38
N VAL A 36 -17.69 -12.88 -5.23
CA VAL A 36 -16.43 -12.76 -4.48
C VAL A 36 -15.28 -13.33 -5.31
N LYS A 37 -14.27 -12.50 -5.57
CA LYS A 37 -13.02 -12.90 -6.24
C LYS A 37 -11.96 -13.26 -5.21
N TYR A 38 -11.78 -12.41 -4.20
CA TYR A 38 -10.88 -12.66 -3.07
C TYR A 38 -11.33 -11.90 -1.82
N THR A 39 -10.92 -12.39 -0.66
CA THR A 39 -11.12 -11.72 0.63
C THR A 39 -9.78 -11.38 1.24
N VAL A 40 -9.64 -10.18 1.78
CA VAL A 40 -8.44 -9.72 2.48
C VAL A 40 -8.79 -9.56 3.95
N HIS A 41 -8.14 -10.34 4.80
CA HIS A 41 -8.26 -10.22 6.25
C HIS A 41 -7.01 -9.55 6.79
N LYS A 42 -7.15 -8.33 7.27
CA LYS A 42 -6.09 -7.58 7.93
C LYS A 42 -6.07 -7.94 9.41
N THR A 43 -4.88 -8.15 9.94
CA THR A 43 -4.61 -8.38 11.36
C THR A 43 -3.35 -7.62 11.74
N GLY A 44 -3.51 -6.46 12.39
CA GLY A 44 -2.43 -5.52 12.65
C GLY A 44 -1.75 -5.07 11.35
N ASN A 45 -0.47 -5.40 11.23
CA ASN A 45 0.35 -5.08 10.08
C ASN A 45 0.45 -6.23 9.06
N ARG A 46 -0.38 -7.26 9.17
CA ARG A 46 -0.42 -8.38 8.23
C ARG A 46 -1.75 -8.39 7.49
N GLU A 47 -1.74 -8.80 6.23
CA GLU A 47 -2.96 -9.11 5.48
C GLU A 47 -2.90 -10.55 4.98
N ILE A 48 -4.01 -11.26 5.08
CA ILE A 48 -4.18 -12.63 4.59
C ILE A 48 -5.15 -12.56 3.42
N ILE A 49 -4.70 -12.98 2.24
CA ILE A 49 -5.49 -12.98 1.02
C ILE A 49 -6.01 -14.39 0.81
N LYS A 50 -7.32 -14.55 0.70
CA LYS A 50 -7.98 -15.81 0.41
C LYS A 50 -8.75 -15.74 -0.90
N ASP A 51 -8.78 -16.84 -1.64
CA ASP A 51 -9.64 -16.97 -2.81
C ASP A 51 -11.13 -17.09 -2.41
N SER A 52 -12.00 -17.16 -3.41
CA SER A 52 -13.45 -17.30 -3.21
C SER A 52 -13.87 -18.59 -2.49
N LYS A 53 -12.98 -19.60 -2.42
CA LYS A 53 -13.20 -20.86 -1.69
C LYS A 53 -12.62 -20.81 -0.26
N GLY A 54 -12.04 -19.69 0.15
CA GLY A 54 -11.43 -19.50 1.47
C GLY A 54 -10.00 -20.02 1.60
N ARG A 55 -9.35 -20.45 0.51
CA ARG A 55 -7.95 -20.91 0.53
C ARG A 55 -7.00 -19.72 0.51
N ILE A 56 -5.92 -19.78 1.29
CA ILE A 56 -4.91 -18.72 1.32
C ILE A 56 -4.15 -18.72 0.00
N THR A 57 -4.13 -17.59 -0.70
CA THR A 57 -3.38 -17.38 -1.94
C THR A 57 -2.10 -16.59 -1.70
N GLY A 58 -2.04 -15.81 -0.63
CA GLY A 58 -0.86 -15.09 -0.22
C GLY A 58 -1.06 -14.32 1.09
N THR A 59 0.04 -13.81 1.63
CA THR A 59 0.01 -12.91 2.78
C THR A 59 0.91 -11.72 2.55
N THR A 60 0.60 -10.61 3.20
CA THR A 60 1.48 -9.44 3.25
C THR A 60 1.86 -9.11 4.68
N ARG A 61 3.01 -8.48 4.84
CA ARG A 61 3.45 -7.88 6.11
C ARG A 61 3.95 -6.48 5.83
N GLU A 62 3.40 -5.49 6.50
CA GLU A 62 3.80 -4.10 6.39
C GLU A 62 4.68 -3.70 7.58
N THR A 63 5.76 -3.00 7.32
CA THR A 63 6.55 -2.26 8.30
C THR A 63 6.48 -0.78 7.95
N LYS A 64 7.12 0.08 8.77
CA LYS A 64 7.16 1.52 8.50
C LYS A 64 7.72 1.85 7.10
N GLU A 65 8.69 1.07 6.65
CA GLU A 65 9.49 1.35 5.45
C GLU A 65 9.23 0.42 4.29
N ARG A 66 8.68 -0.78 4.54
CA ARG A 66 8.59 -1.83 3.51
C ARG A 66 7.31 -2.63 3.63
N LYS A 67 6.81 -3.10 2.50
CA LYS A 67 5.76 -4.12 2.42
C LYS A 67 6.33 -5.40 1.85
N TYR A 68 6.15 -6.49 2.56
CA TYR A 68 6.61 -7.84 2.20
C TYR A 68 5.44 -8.64 1.66
N TYR A 69 5.67 -9.43 0.62
CA TYR A 69 4.70 -10.29 -0.02
C TYR A 69 5.16 -11.75 0.09
N TYR A 70 4.24 -12.62 0.48
CA TYR A 70 4.47 -14.06 0.57
C TYR A 70 3.40 -14.78 -0.24
N ASN A 71 3.79 -15.84 -0.93
CA ASN A 71 2.86 -16.73 -1.63
C ASN A 71 2.12 -17.64 -0.63
N SER A 72 1.25 -18.51 -1.14
CA SER A 72 0.44 -19.43 -0.34
C SER A 72 1.25 -20.46 0.47
N ASN A 73 2.47 -20.79 0.04
CA ASN A 73 3.35 -21.72 0.75
C ASN A 73 4.25 -21.02 1.79
N GLY A 74 4.11 -19.71 1.96
CA GLY A 74 4.87 -18.89 2.91
C GLY A 74 6.23 -18.41 2.39
N SER A 75 6.62 -18.75 1.16
CA SER A 75 7.86 -18.25 0.54
C SER A 75 7.71 -16.78 0.16
N SER A 76 8.82 -16.04 0.25
CA SER A 76 8.89 -14.65 -0.19
C SER A 76 8.58 -14.55 -1.69
N ALA A 77 7.55 -13.78 -2.03
CA ALA A 77 7.15 -13.46 -3.39
C ALA A 77 7.69 -12.08 -3.84
N GLY A 78 8.17 -11.26 -2.89
CA GLY A 78 8.75 -9.96 -3.20
C GLY A 78 8.64 -8.97 -2.03
N THR A 79 9.24 -7.80 -2.23
CA THR A 79 9.17 -6.69 -1.26
C THR A 79 9.09 -5.36 -1.98
N GLU A 80 8.38 -4.41 -1.41
CA GLU A 80 8.21 -3.05 -1.91
C GLU A 80 8.68 -2.06 -0.85
N THR A 81 9.52 -1.08 -1.24
CA THR A 81 9.96 0.01 -0.36
C THR A 81 8.93 1.14 -0.43
N LYS A 82 8.44 1.56 0.73
CA LYS A 82 7.52 2.69 0.87
C LYS A 82 8.35 3.99 0.82
N TRP A 83 8.41 4.62 -0.34
CA TRP A 83 9.08 5.91 -0.48
C TRP A 83 8.27 7.01 0.22
N GLU A 84 8.89 7.72 1.16
CA GLU A 84 8.42 9.04 1.59
C GLU A 84 8.85 10.05 0.50
N PRO A 85 7.98 10.95 0.00
CA PRO A 85 8.37 11.89 -1.04
C PRO A 85 9.56 12.75 -0.56
N ALA A 86 10.68 12.67 -1.28
CA ALA A 86 11.98 13.28 -1.00
C ALA A 86 12.01 14.83 -0.90
N SER A 87 10.86 15.48 -0.79
CA SER A 87 10.73 16.93 -0.61
C SER A 87 11.17 17.41 0.79
N ARG A 88 11.31 16.53 1.78
CA ARG A 88 11.84 16.89 3.13
C ARG A 88 13.34 16.76 3.30
N GLN A 89 14.08 16.12 2.39
CA GLN A 89 15.52 15.84 2.57
C GLN A 89 16.47 16.84 1.89
N ARG A 90 15.96 17.89 1.23
CA ARG A 90 16.80 18.96 0.66
C ARG A 90 16.88 20.18 1.56
N LYS A 91 17.36 20.04 2.80
CA LYS A 91 17.90 21.20 3.54
C LYS A 91 18.88 20.74 4.61
N SER A 92 20.06 21.36 4.63
CA SER A 92 21.31 20.96 5.29
C SER A 92 21.94 19.73 4.61
N HIS A 93 23.10 19.82 3.96
CA HIS A 93 24.33 20.42 4.45
C HIS A 93 25.03 21.24 3.35
N HIS A 94 25.11 22.56 3.56
CA HIS A 94 26.28 23.31 3.13
C HIS A 94 27.33 23.10 4.20
N THR A 95 28.43 22.45 3.85
CA THR A 95 29.67 22.52 4.63
C THR A 95 30.81 22.50 3.63
N ALA A 96 31.57 23.59 3.63
CA ALA A 96 32.68 23.88 2.75
C ALA A 96 33.74 22.77 2.73
N SER A 97 34.31 22.51 1.56
CA SER A 97 35.52 21.71 1.42
C SER A 97 36.65 22.33 2.24
N PRO A 98 37.40 21.57 3.05
CA PRO A 98 38.64 22.10 3.62
C PRO A 98 39.71 22.08 2.53
N GLU A 99 40.25 23.27 2.28
CA GLU A 99 41.45 23.55 1.50
C GLU A 99 42.63 22.72 2.05
N SER A 100 43.13 21.76 1.26
CA SER A 100 44.28 20.93 1.65
C SER A 100 45.57 21.72 1.40
N ASN A 101 46.11 22.31 2.46
CA ASN A 101 47.51 22.68 2.51
C ASN A 101 48.32 21.45 2.90
N ASP A 102 49.07 20.88 1.95
CA ASP A 102 50.19 20.00 2.30
C ASP A 102 51.45 20.38 1.50
N ARG A 103 52.51 20.52 2.30
CA ARG A 103 53.80 21.13 2.00
C ARG A 103 54.84 20.01 2.05
N LYS A 104 55.55 19.74 0.96
CA LYS A 104 56.92 19.17 1.02
C LYS A 104 57.68 19.39 -0.28
#